data_AF-A0A366QP16-F1
#
_entry.id   AF-A0A366QP16-F1
#
_cell.length_a   1.000
_cell.length_b   1.000
_cell.length_c   1.000
_cell.angle_alpha   90.00
_cell.angle_beta   90.00
_cell.angle_gamma   90.00
#
_symmetry.space_group_name_H-M   'P 1'
#
loop_
_entity.id
_entity.type
_entity.pdbx_description
1 polymer ?
#
loop_
_entity_poly.entity_id
_entity_poly.type
_entity_poly.pdbx_seq_one_letter_code
_entity_poly.pdbx_strand_id
1 'polypeptide(L)'
;MASFSGQSDLLELNESGFDFSVQFEQLFFSIIPSACFIVFSIWRSLSQARKPTVVEAPVFQLIKLISIATYICLELSLVILVALGTFQATGIFIASSVLKLVSAPLMALLSLIDHCKSLRPSVLLNSYLFLTLLFDAVQARTLFLTWTIKPGLTYSSIFTTTIALKLAILLLEAQRKTKYVVWNEKERSPEETSGIFSLGVFFWLNKIFLEGYHKVLRLEDLFPLDTSLHGKLLHEEFSKHMDYSKLKASKLGLVKVLLRTLKIPLLLPVLPRLALLGFTFCQPLFIERLLAHLSEPKIGNNIGYGLIAASVLIYSGIAISWALCWQVNQGGYSRLR
;
A
#
# COMPACT_ATOMS: atom_id res chain seq x y z
N MET A 1 38.50 13.29 -21.78
CA MET A 1 37.84 14.54 -21.34
C MET A 1 36.73 14.80 -22.36
N ALA A 2 35.53 14.30 -22.09
CA ALA A 2 34.34 14.54 -22.89
C ALA A 2 33.24 14.92 -21.90
N SER A 3 32.89 16.19 -21.89
CA SER A 3 31.84 16.77 -21.07
C SER A 3 30.50 16.34 -21.65
N PHE A 4 29.83 15.38 -21.02
CA PHE A 4 28.41 15.16 -21.23
C PHE A 4 27.65 16.27 -20.50
N SER A 5 27.25 17.28 -21.26
CA SER A 5 26.25 18.27 -20.89
C SER A 5 24.96 17.53 -20.53
N GLY A 6 24.46 17.79 -19.32
CA GLY A 6 23.22 17.24 -18.85
C GLY A 6 22.02 17.70 -19.69
N GLN A 7 20.91 16.97 -19.47
CA GLN A 7 19.53 17.41 -19.70
C GLN A 7 18.79 16.89 -20.94
N SER A 8 19.13 15.69 -21.46
CA SER A 8 18.36 15.04 -22.54
C SER A 8 18.03 13.55 -22.42
N ASP A 9 18.42 12.82 -21.36
CA ASP A 9 18.32 11.33 -21.36
C ASP A 9 17.29 10.74 -20.38
N LEU A 10 16.32 11.53 -19.91
CA LEU A 10 15.29 11.05 -18.96
C LEU A 10 14.25 10.11 -19.61
N LEU A 11 14.19 10.02 -20.95
CA LEU A 11 13.14 9.34 -21.70
C LEU A 11 13.65 8.41 -22.81
N GLU A 12 14.93 8.00 -22.80
CA GLU A 12 15.36 6.94 -23.72
C GLU A 12 14.78 5.59 -23.27
N LEU A 13 13.68 5.22 -23.93
CA LEU A 13 13.21 3.84 -23.99
C LEU A 13 14.25 3.04 -24.78
N ASN A 14 14.92 2.11 -24.11
CA ASN A 14 15.81 1.18 -24.80
C ASN A 14 14.93 0.19 -25.58
N GLU A 15 14.73 0.44 -26.88
CA GLU A 15 13.81 -0.35 -27.71
C GLU A 15 14.20 -1.83 -27.84
N SER A 16 15.44 -2.18 -27.50
CA SER A 16 15.97 -3.55 -27.60
C SER A 16 15.66 -4.46 -26.40
N GLY A 17 15.30 -3.87 -25.25
CA GLY A 17 15.01 -4.60 -24.02
C GLY A 17 14.06 -3.78 -23.19
N PHE A 18 12.85 -4.28 -23.00
CA PHE A 18 11.69 -3.73 -22.28
C PHE A 18 11.99 -3.29 -20.82
N ASP A 19 12.95 -2.40 -20.61
CA ASP A 19 13.40 -1.92 -19.32
C ASP A 19 13.44 -0.38 -19.37
N PHE A 20 12.88 0.27 -18.34
CA PHE A 20 12.92 1.72 -18.22
C PHE A 20 14.35 2.16 -17.91
N SER A 21 14.70 3.40 -18.27
CA SER A 21 15.97 3.98 -17.81
C SER A 21 16.06 3.89 -16.29
N VAL A 22 17.21 3.45 -15.78
CA VAL A 22 17.47 3.27 -14.34
C VAL A 22 17.16 4.54 -13.54
N GLN A 23 17.35 5.72 -14.14
CA GLN A 23 17.01 7.02 -13.53
C GLN A 23 15.50 7.25 -13.44
N PHE A 24 14.75 6.85 -14.47
CA PHE A 24 13.29 6.94 -14.49
C PHE A 24 12.69 6.03 -13.43
N GLU A 25 13.16 4.78 -13.33
CA GLU A 25 12.69 3.85 -12.30
C GLU A 25 12.93 4.41 -10.89
N GLN A 26 14.10 4.98 -10.63
CA GLN A 26 14.41 5.58 -9.32
C GLN A 26 13.50 6.78 -9.00
N LEU A 27 13.24 7.63 -9.99
CA LEU A 27 12.38 8.79 -9.80
C LEU A 27 10.93 8.36 -9.49
N PHE A 28 10.35 7.52 -10.34
CA PHE A 28 8.93 7.17 -10.24
C PHE A 28 8.65 6.09 -9.20
N PHE A 29 9.50 5.07 -9.11
CA PHE A 29 9.26 3.88 -8.29
C PHE A 29 9.87 3.97 -6.89
N SER A 30 10.82 4.89 -6.65
CA SER A 30 11.45 5.06 -5.34
C SER A 30 11.19 6.43 -4.71
N ILE A 31 11.47 7.53 -5.42
CA ILE A 31 11.36 8.89 -4.86
C ILE A 31 9.91 9.26 -4.56
N ILE A 32 9.00 9.11 -5.53
CA ILE A 32 7.59 9.50 -5.36
C ILE A 32 6.92 8.74 -4.19
N PRO A 33 6.97 7.40 -4.11
CA PRO A 33 6.35 6.67 -3.00
C PRO A 33 6.96 7.02 -1.65
N SER A 34 8.28 7.18 -1.58
CA SER A 34 8.99 7.52 -0.34
C SER A 34 8.63 8.93 0.15
N ALA A 35 8.61 9.92 -0.75
CA ALA A 35 8.25 11.29 -0.41
C ALA A 35 6.79 11.39 0.08
N CYS A 36 5.85 10.75 -0.63
CA CYS A 36 4.46 10.66 -0.18
C CYS A 36 4.35 9.98 1.19
N PHE A 37 5.04 8.85 1.39
CA PHE A 37 5.02 8.13 2.66
C PHE A 37 5.56 8.96 3.81
N ILE A 38 6.65 9.69 3.62
CA ILE A 38 7.23 10.57 4.64
C ILE A 38 6.17 11.59 5.13
N VAL A 39 5.53 12.29 4.19
CA VAL A 39 4.51 13.30 4.52
C VAL A 39 3.31 12.67 5.24
N PHE A 40 2.75 11.59 4.71
CA PHE A 40 1.57 10.96 5.30
C PHE A 40 1.87 10.25 6.63
N SER A 41 3.07 9.68 6.78
CA SER A 41 3.51 9.02 8.02
C SER A 41 3.65 10.02 9.16
N ILE A 42 4.29 11.17 8.92
CA ILE A 42 4.41 12.24 9.93
C ILE A 42 3.02 12.75 10.34
N TRP A 43 2.17 13.08 9.36
CA TRP A 43 0.80 13.54 9.63
C TRP A 43 0.01 12.53 10.47
N ARG A 44 0.03 11.25 10.08
CA ARG A 44 -0.68 10.18 10.77
C ARG A 44 -0.13 9.94 12.17
N SER A 45 1.20 9.91 12.31
CA SER A 45 1.91 9.77 13.59
C SER A 45 1.47 10.85 14.57
N LEU A 46 1.45 12.12 14.14
CA LEU A 46 1.02 13.25 14.97
C LEU A 46 -0.46 13.19 15.34
N SER A 47 -1.33 12.82 14.39
CA SER A 47 -2.76 12.68 14.62
C SER A 47 -3.07 11.58 15.63
N GLN A 48 -2.38 10.44 15.50
CA GLN A 48 -2.62 9.26 16.32
C GLN A 48 -1.88 9.31 17.65
N ALA A 49 -0.82 10.11 17.76
CA ALA A 49 -0.11 10.35 19.02
C ALA A 49 -1.04 10.84 20.14
N ARG A 50 -2.16 11.49 19.80
CA ARG A 50 -3.12 12.03 20.77
C ARG A 50 -4.13 11.00 21.32
N LYS A 51 -4.14 9.77 20.79
CA LYS A 51 -5.07 8.72 21.22
C LYS A 51 -4.51 7.89 22.39
N PRO A 52 -5.38 7.38 23.29
CA PRO A 52 -4.95 6.49 24.36
C PRO A 52 -4.41 5.17 23.80
N THR A 53 -3.55 4.52 24.58
CA THR A 53 -2.99 3.19 24.27
C THR A 53 -4.02 2.11 24.56
N VAL A 54 -4.19 1.16 23.62
CA VAL A 54 -5.28 0.17 23.63
C VAL A 54 -4.76 -1.27 23.60
N VAL A 55 -3.50 -1.51 23.20
CA VAL A 55 -2.98 -2.88 22.97
C VAL A 55 -1.68 -3.11 23.73
N GLU A 56 -1.64 -4.19 24.50
CA GLU A 56 -0.43 -4.70 25.17
C GLU A 56 -0.02 -6.05 24.56
N ALA A 57 0.87 -6.02 23.57
CA ALA A 57 1.43 -7.22 22.95
C ALA A 57 2.95 -7.03 22.73
N PRO A 58 3.77 -7.13 23.81
CA PRO A 58 5.17 -6.71 23.78
C PRO A 58 6.05 -7.61 22.91
N VAL A 59 5.82 -8.93 22.92
CA VAL A 59 6.63 -9.89 22.13
C VAL A 59 6.42 -9.69 20.62
N PHE A 60 5.16 -9.53 20.19
CA PHE A 60 4.85 -9.31 18.77
C PHE A 60 5.37 -7.94 18.29
N GLN A 61 5.31 -6.92 19.16
CA GLN A 61 5.91 -5.62 18.90
C GLN A 61 7.43 -5.71 18.74
N LEU A 62 8.09 -6.49 19.60
CA LEU A 62 9.54 -6.67 19.56
C LEU A 62 9.97 -7.34 18.25
N ILE A 63 9.28 -8.39 17.81
CA ILE A 63 9.56 -9.07 16.53
C ILE A 63 9.44 -8.10 15.35
N LYS A 64 8.39 -7.27 15.33
CA LYS A 64 8.22 -6.24 14.30
C LYS A 64 9.34 -5.21 14.34
N LEU A 65 9.68 -4.73 15.52
CA LEU A 65 10.72 -3.72 15.70
C LEU A 65 12.10 -4.25 15.29
N ILE A 66 12.44 -5.48 15.67
CA ILE A 66 13.69 -6.14 15.24
C ILE A 66 13.72 -6.25 13.71
N SER A 67 12.64 -6.70 13.09
CA SER A 67 12.57 -6.84 11.62
C SER A 67 12.77 -5.49 10.92
N ILE A 68 12.14 -4.43 11.42
CA ILE A 68 12.30 -3.07 10.87
C ILE A 68 13.70 -2.50 11.17
N ALA A 69 14.29 -2.80 12.33
CA ALA A 69 15.64 -2.38 12.67
C ALA A 69 16.67 -3.03 11.74
N THR A 70 16.54 -4.33 11.46
CA THR A 70 17.36 -5.02 10.46
C THR A 70 17.21 -4.38 9.09
N TYR A 71 15.99 -3.98 8.71
CA TYR A 71 15.74 -3.27 7.45
C TYR A 71 16.45 -1.92 7.38
N ILE A 72 16.45 -1.13 8.46
CA ILE A 72 17.19 0.14 8.54
C ILE A 72 18.68 -0.09 8.35
N CYS A 73 19.25 -1.11 8.98
CA CYS A 73 20.68 -1.44 8.84
C CYS A 73 21.04 -1.82 7.39
N LEU A 74 20.17 -2.58 6.70
CA LEU A 74 20.39 -2.94 5.30
C LEU A 74 20.29 -1.72 4.37
N GLU A 75 19.29 -0.86 4.55
CA GLU A 75 19.17 0.40 3.78
C GLU A 75 20.37 1.32 4.01
N LEU A 76 20.87 1.40 5.25
CA LEU A 76 22.09 2.16 5.56
C LEU A 76 23.31 1.58 4.83
N SER A 77 23.45 0.25 4.81
CA SER A 77 24.53 -0.42 4.08
C SER A 77 24.48 -0.12 2.58
N LEU A 78 23.27 -0.13 1.98
CA LEU A 78 23.07 0.24 0.59
C LEU A 78 23.50 1.69 0.34
N VAL A 79 23.08 2.65 1.17
CA VAL A 79 23.47 4.07 1.04
C VAL A 79 24.98 4.24 1.13
N ILE A 80 25.65 3.56 2.06
CA ILE A 80 27.12 3.59 2.19
C ILE A 80 27.78 3.07 0.90
N LEU A 81 27.27 1.98 0.34
CA LEU A 81 27.83 1.38 -0.87
C LEU A 81 27.68 2.30 -2.10
N VAL A 82 26.57 3.04 -2.18
CA VAL A 82 26.39 4.10 -3.18
C VAL A 82 27.34 5.27 -2.93
N ALA A 83 27.46 5.73 -1.68
CA ALA A 83 28.26 6.89 -1.30
C ALA A 83 29.77 6.68 -1.52
N LEU A 84 30.25 5.44 -1.37
CA LEU A 84 31.63 5.07 -1.66
C LEU A 84 31.99 5.12 -3.15
N GLY A 85 31.03 5.44 -4.04
CA GLY A 85 31.29 5.60 -5.47
C GLY A 85 31.77 4.32 -6.13
N THR A 86 31.41 3.16 -5.56
CA THR A 86 31.81 1.84 -6.08
C THR A 86 31.30 1.56 -7.50
N PHE A 87 30.41 2.42 -7.98
CA PHE A 87 29.92 2.47 -9.34
C PHE A 87 29.47 3.90 -9.71
N GLN A 88 29.34 4.21 -11.02
CA GLN A 88 28.91 5.52 -11.52
C GLN A 88 27.43 5.81 -11.16
N ALA A 89 27.19 6.17 -9.90
CA ALA A 89 25.89 6.51 -9.39
C ALA A 89 25.50 7.93 -9.82
N THR A 90 24.36 8.08 -10.50
CA THR A 90 23.75 9.38 -10.78
C THR A 90 23.23 10.01 -9.47
N GLY A 91 23.18 11.34 -9.38
CA GLY A 91 22.59 12.03 -8.22
C GLY A 91 21.17 11.59 -7.87
N ILE A 92 20.36 11.20 -8.86
CA ILE A 92 19.01 10.65 -8.67
C ILE A 92 19.04 9.34 -7.86
N PHE A 93 20.04 8.48 -8.09
CA PHE A 93 20.17 7.22 -7.37
C PHE A 93 20.53 7.42 -5.91
N ILE A 94 21.41 8.39 -5.64
CA ILE A 94 21.79 8.80 -4.29
C ILE A 94 20.55 9.35 -3.57
N ALA A 95 19.83 10.28 -4.21
CA ALA A 95 18.60 10.86 -3.64
C ALA A 95 17.54 9.80 -3.31
N SER A 96 17.30 8.86 -4.23
CA SER A 96 16.43 7.70 -4.03
C SER A 96 16.84 6.87 -2.81
N SER A 97 18.11 6.52 -2.70
CA SER A 97 18.63 5.68 -1.61
C SER A 97 18.51 6.39 -0.25
N VAL A 98 18.80 7.69 -0.21
CA VAL A 98 18.64 8.51 1.00
C VAL A 98 17.17 8.62 1.41
N LEU A 99 16.25 8.81 0.46
CA LEU A 99 14.81 8.86 0.77
C LEU A 99 14.27 7.52 1.29
N LYS A 100 14.72 6.39 0.72
CA LYS A 100 14.41 5.05 1.24
C LYS A 100 14.93 4.90 2.68
N LEU A 101 16.16 5.30 2.96
CA LEU A 101 16.73 5.31 4.31
C LEU A 101 15.93 6.19 5.28
N VAL A 102 15.50 7.39 4.87
CA VAL A 102 14.68 8.29 5.70
C VAL A 102 13.27 7.73 5.94
N SER A 103 12.71 6.99 4.99
CA SER A 103 11.41 6.34 5.14
C SER A 103 11.43 5.21 6.18
N ALA A 104 12.55 4.51 6.33
CA ALA A 104 12.71 3.35 7.21
C ALA A 104 12.46 3.64 8.71
N PRO A 105 13.04 4.69 9.34
CA PRO A 105 12.73 5.04 10.73
C PRO A 105 11.30 5.55 10.90
N LEU A 106 10.72 6.24 9.90
CA LEU A 106 9.32 6.64 9.94
C LEU A 106 8.37 5.44 9.89
N MET A 107 8.75 4.38 9.18
CA MET A 107 8.06 3.09 9.22
C MET A 107 8.12 2.46 10.61
N ALA A 108 9.28 2.50 11.29
CA ALA A 108 9.39 2.03 12.67
C ALA A 108 8.47 2.83 13.62
N LEU A 109 8.51 4.16 13.52
CA LEU A 109 7.67 5.06 14.33
C LEU A 109 6.18 4.77 14.11
N LEU A 110 5.76 4.65 12.85
CA LEU A 110 4.37 4.39 12.52
C LEU A 110 3.93 3.01 12.99
N SER A 111 4.77 1.98 12.81
CA SER A 111 4.52 0.63 13.31
C SER A 111 4.35 0.62 14.83
N LEU A 112 5.17 1.35 15.60
CA LEU A 112 5.04 1.44 17.06
C LEU A 112 3.75 2.16 17.49
N ILE A 113 3.45 3.31 16.88
CA ILE A 113 2.27 4.11 17.23
C ILE A 113 0.98 3.38 16.84
N ASP A 114 0.93 2.83 15.63
CA ASP A 114 -0.19 2.00 15.20
C ASP A 114 -0.27 0.72 16.04
N HIS A 115 0.87 0.18 16.51
CA HIS A 115 0.85 -1.01 17.35
C HIS A 115 0.17 -0.80 18.70
N CYS A 116 0.54 0.27 19.40
CA CYS A 116 0.03 0.57 20.73
C CYS A 116 -1.37 1.21 20.72
N LYS A 117 -1.73 1.94 19.65
CA LYS A 117 -2.94 2.79 19.62
C LYS A 117 -4.05 2.29 18.70
N SER A 118 -3.77 1.35 17.80
CA SER A 118 -4.77 0.80 16.88
C SER A 118 -4.82 -0.73 16.95
N LEU A 119 -6.05 -1.24 17.09
CA LEU A 119 -6.36 -2.67 16.94
C LEU A 119 -6.23 -3.13 15.48
N ARG A 120 -6.54 -2.22 14.55
CA ARG A 120 -6.46 -2.46 13.11
C ARG A 120 -5.01 -2.38 12.61
N PRO A 121 -4.56 -3.31 11.74
CA PRO A 121 -3.30 -3.19 11.02
C PRO A 121 -3.16 -1.83 10.33
N SER A 122 -1.95 -1.27 10.30
CA SER A 122 -1.74 0.04 9.68
C SER A 122 -2.01 -0.03 8.18
N VAL A 123 -3.12 0.56 7.74
CA VAL A 123 -3.52 0.56 6.32
C VAL A 123 -2.50 1.33 5.48
N LEU A 124 -2.02 2.46 5.99
CA LEU A 124 -1.02 3.30 5.32
C LEU A 124 0.28 2.51 5.13
N LEU A 125 0.81 1.92 6.21
CA LEU A 125 2.06 1.18 6.15
C LEU A 125 1.98 -0.05 5.23
N ASN A 126 0.90 -0.84 5.35
CA ASN A 126 0.69 -2.00 4.49
C ASN A 126 0.57 -1.62 3.02
N SER A 127 -0.16 -0.54 2.70
CA SER A 127 -0.30 -0.09 1.31
C SER A 127 1.01 0.42 0.72
N TYR A 128 1.81 1.16 1.50
CA TYR A 128 3.15 1.60 1.11
C TYR A 128 4.09 0.44 0.88
N LEU A 129 4.15 -0.51 1.83
CA LEU A 129 5.02 -1.69 1.73
C LEU A 129 4.67 -2.54 0.52
N PHE A 130 3.38 -2.78 0.25
CA PHE A 130 2.93 -3.56 -0.91
C PHE A 130 3.31 -2.87 -2.23
N LEU A 131 2.99 -1.58 -2.37
CA LEU A 131 3.26 -0.84 -3.60
C LEU A 131 4.76 -0.70 -3.86
N THR A 132 5.55 -0.37 -2.83
CA THR A 132 7.01 -0.30 -2.97
C THR A 132 7.66 -1.65 -3.21
N LEU A 133 7.10 -2.75 -2.70
CA LEU A 133 7.61 -4.10 -2.96
C LEU A 133 7.48 -4.47 -4.45
N LEU A 134 6.35 -4.14 -5.09
CA LEU A 134 6.18 -4.36 -6.54
C LEU A 134 7.20 -3.54 -7.35
N PHE A 135 7.38 -2.29 -6.96
CA PHE A 135 8.33 -1.36 -7.56
C PHE A 135 9.79 -1.74 -7.36
N ASP A 136 10.14 -2.26 -6.19
CA ASP A 136 11.48 -2.75 -5.89
C ASP A 136 11.75 -4.07 -6.61
N ALA A 137 10.75 -4.91 -6.85
CA ALA A 137 10.92 -6.14 -7.64
C ALA A 137 11.27 -5.83 -9.10
N VAL A 138 10.65 -4.79 -9.69
CA VAL A 138 11.01 -4.31 -11.03
C VAL A 138 12.45 -3.79 -11.04
N GLN A 139 12.79 -2.89 -10.10
CA GLN A 139 14.16 -2.36 -9.97
C GLN A 139 15.20 -3.46 -9.72
N ALA A 140 14.88 -4.50 -8.94
CA ALA A 140 15.81 -5.60 -8.67
C ALA A 140 16.15 -6.39 -9.93
N ARG A 141 15.16 -6.63 -10.80
CA ARG A 141 15.38 -7.27 -12.10
C ARG A 141 16.28 -6.40 -12.97
N THR A 142 15.99 -5.11 -13.09
CA THR A 142 16.78 -4.16 -13.88
C THR A 142 18.22 -4.08 -13.36
N LEU A 143 18.42 -4.00 -12.05
CA LEU A 143 19.75 -3.98 -11.43
C LEU A 143 20.51 -5.29 -11.64
N PHE A 144 19.85 -6.45 -11.51
CA PHE A 144 20.52 -7.74 -11.71
C PHE A 144 21.00 -7.93 -13.16
N LEU A 145 20.24 -7.41 -14.14
CA LEU A 145 20.62 -7.47 -15.55
C LEU A 145 21.72 -6.46 -15.92
N THR A 146 21.73 -5.29 -15.29
CA THR A 146 22.67 -4.21 -15.60
C THR A 146 24.06 -4.44 -15.00
N TRP A 147 24.14 -5.03 -13.80
CA TRP A 147 25.38 -5.07 -13.01
C TRP A 147 26.02 -6.46 -12.97
N THR A 148 26.81 -6.78 -14.00
CA THR A 148 27.57 -8.05 -14.08
C THR A 148 28.96 -8.00 -13.42
N ILE A 149 29.39 -6.83 -12.92
CA ILE A 149 30.72 -6.62 -12.34
C ILE A 149 30.66 -6.62 -10.80
N LYS A 150 31.73 -7.11 -10.16
CA LYS A 150 31.84 -7.41 -8.72
C LYS A 150 31.27 -6.38 -7.72
N PRO A 151 31.42 -5.04 -7.84
CA PRO A 151 30.83 -4.12 -6.87
C PRO A 151 29.29 -4.03 -6.96
N GLY A 152 28.73 -4.18 -8.17
CA GLY A 152 27.28 -4.14 -8.38
C GLY A 152 26.55 -5.43 -7.98
N LEU A 153 27.24 -6.57 -8.00
CA LEU A 153 26.70 -7.84 -7.50
C LEU A 153 26.45 -7.80 -5.99
N THR A 154 27.38 -7.22 -5.22
CA THR A 154 27.21 -7.04 -3.78
C THR A 154 26.02 -6.14 -3.48
N TYR A 155 25.87 -5.02 -4.21
CA TYR A 155 24.71 -4.14 -4.09
C TYR A 155 23.41 -4.90 -4.38
N SER A 156 23.35 -5.61 -5.50
CA SER A 156 22.17 -6.37 -5.92
C SER A 156 21.78 -7.44 -4.91
N SER A 157 22.74 -8.15 -4.34
CA SER A 157 22.49 -9.18 -3.31
C SER A 157 21.94 -8.59 -2.01
N ILE A 158 22.47 -7.45 -1.57
CA ILE A 158 21.95 -6.74 -0.38
C ILE A 158 20.54 -6.23 -0.68
N PHE A 159 20.32 -5.65 -1.87
CA PHE A 159 19.02 -5.14 -2.29
C PHE A 159 17.94 -6.23 -2.36
N THR A 160 18.25 -7.42 -2.89
CA THR A 160 17.32 -8.57 -2.88
C THR A 160 16.99 -9.04 -1.46
N THR A 161 17.98 -9.00 -0.56
CA THR A 161 17.76 -9.33 0.87
C THR A 161 16.83 -8.32 1.52
N THR A 162 17.01 -7.04 1.21
CA THR A 162 16.12 -5.96 1.65
C THR A 162 14.68 -6.15 1.17
N ILE A 163 14.48 -6.61 -0.07
CA ILE A 163 13.14 -6.93 -0.61
C ILE A 163 12.51 -8.11 0.13
N ALA A 164 13.26 -9.18 0.36
CA ALA A 164 12.77 -10.34 1.10
C ALA A 164 12.38 -9.96 2.55
N LEU A 165 13.18 -9.13 3.20
CA LEU A 165 12.87 -8.61 4.53
C LEU A 165 11.64 -7.69 4.51
N LYS A 166 11.50 -6.84 3.48
CA LYS A 166 10.32 -6.00 3.28
C LYS A 166 9.04 -6.85 3.13
N LEU A 167 9.12 -7.97 2.39
CA LEU A 167 8.03 -8.93 2.28
C LEU A 167 7.67 -9.53 3.64
N ALA A 168 8.67 -9.93 4.43
CA ALA A 168 8.45 -10.48 5.76
C ALA A 168 7.78 -9.44 6.69
N ILE A 169 8.24 -8.18 6.67
CA ILE A 169 7.61 -7.08 7.42
C ILE A 169 6.17 -6.87 6.99
N LEU A 170 5.89 -6.89 5.68
CA LEU A 170 4.52 -6.77 5.15
C LEU A 170 3.63 -7.89 5.68
N LEU A 171 4.10 -9.15 5.65
CA LEU A 171 3.34 -10.28 6.17
C LEU A 171 3.09 -10.14 7.67
N LEU A 172 4.10 -9.76 8.45
CA LEU A 172 3.99 -9.52 9.90
C LEU A 172 3.02 -8.38 10.22
N GLU A 173 2.99 -7.33 9.40
CA GLU A 173 2.09 -6.19 9.58
C GLU A 173 0.67 -6.51 9.11
N ALA A 174 0.51 -7.39 8.11
CA ALA A 174 -0.79 -7.86 7.63
C ALA A 174 -1.47 -8.86 8.57
N GLN A 175 -0.71 -9.58 9.42
CA GLN A 175 -1.28 -10.51 10.40
C GLN A 175 -2.19 -9.77 11.40
N ARG A 176 -3.38 -10.33 11.62
CA ARG A 176 -4.30 -9.82 12.64
C ARG A 176 -3.73 -10.10 14.03
N LYS A 177 -3.85 -9.11 14.92
CA LYS A 177 -3.47 -9.25 16.33
C LYS A 177 -4.51 -10.00 17.18
N THR A 178 -5.52 -10.62 16.57
CA THR A 178 -6.69 -11.21 17.26
C THR A 178 -6.29 -12.17 18.39
N LYS A 179 -5.21 -12.94 18.23
CA LYS A 179 -4.73 -13.89 19.26
C LYS A 179 -4.20 -13.24 20.55
N TYR A 180 -3.87 -11.95 20.52
CA TYR A 180 -3.26 -11.22 21.65
C TYR A 180 -4.14 -10.10 22.18
N VAL A 181 -5.41 -10.04 21.77
CA VAL A 181 -6.36 -9.05 22.27
C VAL A 181 -6.94 -9.58 23.57
N VAL A 182 -6.70 -8.85 24.67
CA VAL A 182 -7.15 -9.18 26.04
C VAL A 182 -8.69 -9.07 26.19
N TRP A 183 -9.42 -8.61 25.16
CA TRP A 183 -10.82 -8.18 25.24
C TRP A 183 -11.74 -9.17 24.51
N ASN A 184 -13.01 -9.25 24.96
CA ASN A 184 -14.03 -10.11 24.37
C ASN A 184 -14.22 -9.84 22.87
N GLU A 185 -13.83 -10.80 22.03
CA GLU A 185 -14.01 -10.78 20.56
C GLU A 185 -15.47 -10.61 20.12
N LYS A 186 -16.44 -10.78 21.03
CA LYS A 186 -17.89 -10.71 20.76
C LYS A 186 -18.47 -9.30 20.68
N GLU A 187 -17.73 -8.26 21.09
CA GLU A 187 -18.28 -6.90 21.18
C GLU A 187 -18.01 -6.00 19.96
N ARG A 188 -17.14 -6.41 19.02
CA ARG A 188 -16.75 -5.58 17.86
C ARG A 188 -16.79 -6.32 16.53
N SER A 189 -17.12 -5.58 15.47
CA SER A 189 -17.15 -6.11 14.11
C SER A 189 -15.73 -6.50 13.66
N PRO A 190 -15.54 -7.67 13.03
CA PRO A 190 -14.25 -8.06 12.46
C PRO A 190 -13.84 -7.15 11.31
N GLU A 191 -14.76 -6.40 10.69
CA GLU A 191 -14.44 -5.40 9.67
C GLU A 191 -13.57 -4.26 10.27
N GLU A 192 -13.88 -3.82 11.49
CA GLU A 192 -13.12 -2.80 12.22
C GLU A 192 -11.71 -3.27 12.58
N THR A 193 -11.53 -4.58 12.78
CA THR A 193 -10.27 -5.20 13.20
C THR A 193 -9.44 -5.71 12.00
N SER A 194 -10.04 -5.80 10.81
CA SER A 194 -9.40 -6.39 9.62
C SER A 194 -8.49 -5.40 8.89
N GLY A 195 -7.28 -5.86 8.55
CA GLY A 195 -6.35 -5.12 7.69
C GLY A 195 -6.85 -4.99 6.25
N ILE A 196 -6.19 -4.13 5.46
CA ILE A 196 -6.62 -3.81 4.08
C ILE A 196 -6.67 -5.05 3.16
N PHE A 197 -5.73 -5.99 3.29
CA PHE A 197 -5.72 -7.22 2.49
C PHE A 197 -6.89 -8.13 2.82
N SER A 198 -7.17 -8.30 4.11
CA SER A 198 -8.31 -9.07 4.56
C SER A 198 -9.63 -8.42 4.18
N LEU A 199 -9.66 -7.09 4.07
CA LEU A 199 -10.85 -6.36 3.68
C LEU A 199 -11.07 -6.50 2.15
N GLY A 200 -10.01 -6.31 1.36
CA GLY A 200 -10.06 -6.40 -0.11
C GLY A 200 -10.37 -7.81 -0.63
N VAL A 201 -9.94 -8.87 0.04
CA VAL A 201 -10.26 -10.25 -0.34
C VAL A 201 -11.48 -10.78 0.42
N PHE A 202 -12.12 -9.96 1.27
CA PHE A 202 -13.18 -10.39 2.20
C PHE A 202 -12.79 -11.62 3.03
N PHE A 203 -11.51 -11.78 3.36
CA PHE A 203 -10.99 -12.94 4.09
C PHE A 203 -11.65 -13.12 5.47
N TRP A 204 -12.20 -12.04 6.05
CA TRP A 204 -12.98 -12.12 7.29
C TRP A 204 -14.28 -12.92 7.14
N LEU A 205 -14.86 -12.97 5.95
CA LEU A 205 -16.10 -13.68 5.65
C LEU A 205 -15.90 -15.21 5.63
N ASN A 206 -14.67 -15.67 5.31
CA ASN A 206 -14.33 -17.09 5.35
C ASN A 206 -14.57 -17.71 6.73
N LYS A 207 -14.44 -16.95 7.82
CA LYS A 207 -14.76 -17.43 9.17
C LYS A 207 -16.25 -17.75 9.31
N ILE A 208 -17.14 -16.87 8.84
CA ILE A 208 -18.59 -17.14 8.83
C ILE A 208 -18.92 -18.31 7.92
N PHE A 209 -18.33 -18.37 6.73
CA PHE A 209 -18.62 -19.47 5.79
C PHE A 209 -18.22 -20.83 6.35
N LEU A 210 -17.06 -20.92 7.01
CA LEU A 210 -16.63 -22.14 7.67
C LEU A 210 -17.55 -22.50 8.85
N GLU A 211 -17.98 -21.49 9.63
CA GLU A 211 -18.88 -21.72 10.74
C GLU A 211 -20.27 -22.16 10.26
N GLY A 212 -20.81 -21.52 9.22
CA GLY A 212 -22.04 -21.90 8.54
C GLY A 212 -21.98 -23.25 7.84
N TYR A 213 -20.79 -23.72 7.46
CA TYR A 213 -20.57 -25.07 6.95
C TYR A 213 -20.72 -26.11 8.07
N HIS A 214 -20.32 -25.79 9.29
CA HIS A 214 -20.39 -26.69 10.44
C HIS A 214 -21.69 -26.59 11.25
N LYS A 215 -22.40 -25.45 11.22
CA LYS A 215 -23.63 -25.23 11.98
C LYS A 215 -24.61 -24.31 11.26
N VAL A 216 -25.91 -24.44 11.53
CA VAL A 216 -26.91 -23.47 11.07
C VAL A 216 -26.69 -22.15 11.82
N LEU A 217 -26.32 -21.11 11.08
CA LEU A 217 -26.05 -19.77 11.62
C LEU A 217 -27.32 -19.17 12.23
N ARG A 218 -27.22 -18.76 13.51
CA ARG A 218 -28.26 -17.97 14.19
C ARG A 218 -27.85 -16.51 14.25
N LEU A 219 -28.80 -15.61 14.54
CA LEU A 219 -28.53 -14.16 14.63
C LEU A 219 -27.42 -13.82 15.65
N GLU A 220 -27.30 -14.64 16.69
CA GLU A 220 -26.28 -14.58 17.74
C GLU A 220 -24.86 -15.02 17.28
N ASP A 221 -24.77 -15.73 16.16
CA ASP A 221 -23.51 -16.16 15.54
C ASP A 221 -23.01 -15.17 14.47
N LEU A 222 -23.84 -14.19 14.09
CA LEU A 222 -23.44 -13.13 13.17
C LEU A 222 -22.66 -12.05 13.92
N PHE A 223 -21.72 -11.42 13.21
CA PHE A 223 -20.94 -10.33 13.80
C PHE A 223 -21.83 -9.14 14.16
N PRO A 224 -21.54 -8.47 15.29
CA PRO A 224 -22.23 -7.23 15.64
C PRO A 224 -21.98 -6.17 14.56
N LEU A 225 -23.01 -5.38 14.27
CA LEU A 225 -22.93 -4.30 13.28
C LEU A 225 -21.82 -3.30 13.66
N ASP A 226 -21.01 -2.88 12.69
CA ASP A 226 -19.91 -1.92 12.87
C ASP A 226 -20.42 -0.65 13.60
N THR A 227 -19.67 -0.18 14.60
CA THR A 227 -20.04 1.00 15.39
C THR A 227 -20.05 2.28 14.54
N SER A 228 -19.28 2.31 13.45
CA SER A 228 -19.27 3.39 12.45
C SER A 228 -20.47 3.40 11.50
N LEU A 229 -21.27 2.32 11.49
CA LEU A 229 -22.57 2.23 10.82
C LEU A 229 -23.75 2.51 11.77
N HIS A 230 -23.52 2.68 13.07
CA HIS A 230 -24.58 3.10 13.97
C HIS A 230 -24.99 4.53 13.62
N GLY A 231 -26.24 4.71 13.18
CA GLY A 231 -26.80 6.00 12.77
C GLY A 231 -26.64 7.13 13.80
N LYS A 232 -26.39 6.80 15.08
CA LYS A 232 -26.12 7.75 16.16
C LYS A 232 -24.90 8.64 15.91
N LEU A 233 -23.76 8.09 15.46
CA LEU A 233 -22.55 8.90 15.24
C LEU A 233 -22.70 9.82 14.03
N LEU A 234 -23.31 9.32 12.95
CA LEU A 234 -23.60 10.13 11.77
C LEU A 234 -24.63 11.23 12.07
N HIS A 235 -25.64 10.92 12.90
CA HIS A 235 -26.64 11.88 13.35
C HIS A 235 -26.04 12.95 14.27
N GLU A 236 -25.13 12.60 15.19
CA GLU A 236 -24.41 13.56 16.03
C GLU A 236 -23.48 14.46 15.21
N GLU A 237 -22.72 13.89 14.27
CA GLU A 237 -21.83 14.67 13.39
C GLU A 237 -22.63 15.58 12.44
N PHE A 238 -23.78 15.11 11.96
CA PHE A 238 -24.74 15.91 11.20
C PHE A 238 -25.32 17.04 12.06
N SER A 239 -25.81 16.74 13.27
CA SER A 239 -26.37 17.72 14.20
C SER A 239 -25.36 18.79 14.61
N LYS A 240 -24.08 18.43 14.75
CA LYS A 240 -23.00 19.37 15.10
C LYS A 240 -22.67 20.36 13.98
N HIS A 241 -22.89 19.96 12.73
CA HIS A 241 -22.71 20.83 11.55
C HIS A 241 -24.01 21.52 11.11
N MET A 242 -25.13 21.23 11.78
CA MET A 242 -26.46 21.78 11.47
C MET A 242 -26.69 23.11 12.21
N ASP A 243 -26.14 24.19 11.66
CA ASP A 243 -26.48 25.56 12.07
C ASP A 243 -27.86 25.95 11.50
N TYR A 244 -28.91 25.80 12.30
CA TYR A 244 -30.29 26.17 11.93
C TYR A 244 -30.43 27.63 11.45
N SER A 245 -29.55 28.53 11.91
CA SER A 245 -29.52 29.95 11.52
C SER A 245 -29.07 30.18 10.08
N LYS A 246 -28.13 29.37 9.55
CA LYS A 246 -27.66 29.45 8.16
C LYS A 246 -28.55 28.72 7.17
N LEU A 247 -29.32 27.74 7.65
CA LEU A 247 -30.25 26.95 6.83
C LEU A 247 -31.38 27.82 6.25
N LYS A 248 -31.84 28.82 7.02
CA LYS A 248 -32.93 29.72 6.64
C LYS A 248 -32.53 30.75 5.56
N ALA A 249 -31.24 30.95 5.33
CA ALA A 249 -30.71 32.00 4.46
C ALA A 249 -30.41 31.53 3.01
N SER A 250 -30.41 30.21 2.72
CA SER A 250 -30.14 29.74 1.35
C SER A 250 -30.92 28.46 0.98
N LYS A 251 -31.51 28.45 -0.22
CA LYS A 251 -32.27 27.30 -0.79
C LYS A 251 -31.46 26.00 -0.89
N LEU A 252 -30.12 26.07 -0.84
CA LEU A 252 -29.19 24.93 -0.98
C LEU A 252 -28.35 24.69 0.28
N GLY A 253 -28.68 25.33 1.41
CA GLY A 253 -27.89 25.23 2.65
C GLY A 253 -27.76 23.80 3.16
N LEU A 254 -28.85 23.03 3.09
CA LEU A 254 -28.88 21.63 3.51
C LEU A 254 -27.98 20.75 2.61
N VAL A 255 -28.05 20.94 1.28
CA VAL A 255 -27.21 20.21 0.31
C VAL A 255 -25.73 20.53 0.52
N LYS A 256 -25.38 21.78 0.84
CA LYS A 256 -24.00 22.21 1.09
C LYS A 256 -23.44 21.63 2.39
N VAL A 257 -24.25 21.56 3.43
CA VAL A 257 -23.89 20.91 4.71
C VAL A 257 -23.72 19.41 4.48
N LEU A 258 -24.66 18.77 3.78
CA LEU A 258 -24.63 17.35 3.48
C LEU A 258 -23.42 16.97 2.59
N LEU A 259 -23.11 17.75 1.55
CA LEU A 259 -21.89 17.61 0.75
C LEU A 259 -20.62 17.78 1.58
N ARG A 260 -20.59 18.73 2.53
CA ARG A 260 -19.42 18.96 3.37
C ARG A 260 -19.17 17.80 4.34
N THR A 261 -20.24 17.21 4.89
CA THR A 261 -20.19 16.05 5.78
C THR A 261 -19.89 14.76 5.01
N LEU A 262 -20.43 14.59 3.79
CA LEU A 262 -20.20 13.40 2.95
C LEU A 262 -19.01 13.48 1.99
N LYS A 263 -18.30 14.62 1.87
CA LYS A 263 -17.21 14.72 0.86
C LYS A 263 -16.16 13.63 1.00
N ILE A 264 -15.81 13.25 2.24
CA ILE A 264 -14.76 12.26 2.51
C ILE A 264 -15.22 10.86 2.08
N PRO A 265 -16.39 10.35 2.52
CA PRO A 265 -16.90 9.06 2.04
C PRO A 265 -17.26 9.06 0.55
N LEU A 266 -17.54 10.21 -0.07
CA LEU A 266 -17.84 10.31 -1.50
C LEU A 266 -16.59 10.41 -2.38
N LEU A 267 -15.48 10.94 -1.85
CA LEU A 267 -14.19 10.99 -2.55
C LEU A 267 -13.40 9.67 -2.41
N LEU A 268 -13.59 8.93 -1.32
CA LEU A 268 -12.91 7.66 -1.07
C LEU A 268 -13.07 6.60 -2.20
N PRO A 269 -14.25 6.42 -2.84
CA PRO A 269 -14.40 5.49 -3.96
C PRO A 269 -13.77 5.97 -5.28
N VAL A 270 -13.40 7.26 -5.40
CA VAL A 270 -12.77 7.77 -6.63
C VAL A 270 -11.40 7.13 -6.85
N LEU A 271 -10.60 6.99 -5.80
CA LEU A 271 -9.27 6.40 -5.87
C LEU A 271 -9.26 4.94 -6.40
N PRO A 272 -10.02 3.98 -5.84
CA PRO A 272 -10.08 2.62 -6.36
C PRO A 272 -10.71 2.56 -7.77
N ARG A 273 -11.62 3.47 -8.12
CA ARG A 273 -12.16 3.55 -9.50
C ARG A 273 -11.11 3.99 -10.51
N LEU A 274 -10.27 4.97 -10.16
CA LEU A 274 -9.14 5.37 -11.01
C LEU A 274 -8.13 4.23 -11.17
N ALA A 275 -7.84 3.49 -10.09
CA ALA A 275 -6.99 2.30 -10.17
C ALA A 275 -7.59 1.22 -11.09
N LEU A 276 -8.89 0.93 -10.95
CA LEU A 276 -9.61 0.01 -11.81
C LEU A 276 -9.52 0.43 -13.28
N LEU A 277 -9.77 1.71 -13.58
CA LEU A 277 -9.65 2.25 -14.93
C LEU A 277 -8.23 2.04 -15.49
N GLY A 278 -7.20 2.34 -14.69
CA GLY A 278 -5.80 2.10 -15.06
C GLY A 278 -5.56 0.64 -15.44
N PHE A 279 -5.98 -0.32 -14.59
CA PHE A 279 -5.81 -1.73 -14.90
C PHE A 279 -6.62 -2.20 -16.12
N THR A 280 -7.82 -1.67 -16.34
CA THR A 280 -8.62 -1.98 -17.54
C THR A 280 -7.98 -1.46 -18.81
N PHE A 281 -7.29 -0.32 -18.78
CA PHE A 281 -6.50 0.16 -19.93
C PHE A 281 -5.24 -0.68 -20.16
N CYS A 282 -4.66 -1.25 -19.10
CA CYS A 282 -3.53 -2.17 -19.24
C CYS A 282 -3.91 -3.50 -19.92
N GLN A 283 -5.17 -3.95 -19.85
CA GLN A 283 -5.62 -5.20 -20.48
C GLN A 283 -5.41 -5.26 -22.00
N PRO A 284 -5.92 -4.32 -22.81
CA PRO A 284 -5.73 -4.36 -24.26
C PRO A 284 -4.25 -4.26 -24.65
N LEU A 285 -3.47 -3.40 -23.99
CA LEU A 285 -2.03 -3.27 -24.21
C LEU A 285 -1.30 -4.59 -23.90
N PHE A 286 -1.69 -5.26 -22.82
CA PHE A 286 -1.13 -6.56 -22.46
C PHE A 286 -1.42 -7.64 -23.52
N ILE A 287 -2.67 -7.70 -23.99
CA ILE A 287 -3.08 -8.69 -25.01
C ILE A 287 -2.32 -8.45 -26.33
N GLU A 288 -2.21 -7.20 -26.77
CA GLU A 288 -1.47 -6.85 -27.98
C GLU A 288 -0.01 -7.33 -27.89
N ARG A 289 0.66 -7.07 -26.75
CA ARG A 289 2.05 -7.50 -26.54
C ARG A 289 2.20 -9.00 -26.39
N LEU A 290 1.24 -9.67 -25.75
CA LEU A 290 1.21 -11.12 -25.67
C LEU A 290 1.10 -11.75 -27.07
N LEU A 291 0.21 -11.23 -27.91
CA LEU A 291 0.03 -11.69 -29.29
C LEU A 291 1.27 -11.43 -30.15
N ALA A 292 1.88 -10.25 -30.02
CA ALA A 292 3.13 -9.92 -30.71
C ALA A 292 4.24 -10.91 -30.33
N HIS A 293 4.43 -11.17 -29.03
CA HIS A 293 5.46 -12.10 -28.54
C HIS A 293 5.23 -13.56 -29.00
N LEU A 294 3.97 -14.00 -29.06
CA LEU A 294 3.64 -15.35 -29.54
C LEU A 294 3.79 -15.50 -31.07
N SER A 295 3.80 -14.40 -31.81
CA SER A 295 3.96 -14.39 -33.27
C SER A 295 5.43 -14.44 -33.71
N GLU A 296 6.37 -14.23 -32.80
CA GLU A 296 7.81 -14.28 -33.09
C GLU A 296 8.33 -15.72 -33.17
N PRO A 297 9.17 -16.07 -34.18
CA PRO A 297 9.67 -17.43 -34.36
C PRO A 297 10.68 -17.88 -33.29
N LYS A 298 11.21 -16.94 -32.48
CA LYS A 298 12.11 -17.22 -31.35
C LYS A 298 11.53 -16.60 -30.08
N ILE A 299 10.97 -17.43 -29.21
CA ILE A 299 10.38 -17.00 -27.95
C ILE A 299 11.51 -16.80 -26.93
N GLY A 300 11.80 -15.55 -26.56
CA GLY A 300 12.72 -15.24 -25.47
C GLY A 300 12.11 -15.53 -24.10
N ASN A 301 12.60 -16.55 -23.37
CA ASN A 301 12.05 -16.97 -22.07
C ASN A 301 11.88 -15.83 -21.05
N ASN A 302 12.81 -14.86 -21.02
CA ASN A 302 12.78 -13.75 -20.06
C ASN A 302 11.60 -12.79 -20.26
N ILE A 303 11.11 -12.64 -21.49
CA ILE A 303 9.96 -11.79 -21.82
C ILE A 303 8.65 -12.52 -21.43
N GLY A 304 8.58 -13.83 -21.69
CA GLY A 304 7.45 -14.67 -21.30
C GLY A 304 7.15 -14.64 -19.81
N TYR A 305 8.16 -14.75 -18.95
CA TYR A 305 7.97 -14.63 -17.49
C TYR A 305 7.45 -13.26 -17.06
N GLY A 306 7.90 -12.18 -17.71
CA GLY A 306 7.40 -10.83 -17.49
C GLY A 306 5.92 -10.69 -17.85
N LEU A 307 5.49 -11.29 -18.96
CA LEU A 307 4.08 -11.31 -19.38
C LEU A 307 3.21 -12.11 -18.41
N ILE A 308 3.68 -13.25 -17.91
CA ILE A 308 2.96 -14.02 -16.89
C ILE A 308 2.76 -13.18 -15.63
N ALA A 309 3.83 -12.54 -15.12
CA ALA A 309 3.75 -11.68 -13.95
C ALA A 309 2.80 -10.49 -14.16
N ALA A 310 2.87 -9.84 -15.33
CA ALA A 310 1.97 -8.75 -15.69
C ALA A 310 0.50 -9.18 -15.72
N SER A 311 0.21 -10.37 -16.24
CA SER A 311 -1.16 -10.91 -16.27
C SER A 311 -1.74 -11.07 -14.86
N VAL A 312 -0.99 -11.71 -13.96
CA VAL A 312 -1.40 -11.92 -12.57
C VAL A 312 -1.63 -10.59 -11.87
N LEU A 313 -0.75 -9.61 -12.09
CA LEU A 313 -0.86 -8.28 -11.51
C LEU A 313 -2.09 -7.51 -12.01
N ILE A 314 -2.35 -7.50 -13.33
CA ILE A 314 -3.48 -6.78 -13.91
C ILE A 314 -4.80 -7.37 -13.41
N TYR A 315 -5.00 -8.68 -13.50
CA TYR A 315 -6.27 -9.30 -13.14
C TYR A 315 -6.51 -9.28 -11.62
N SER A 316 -5.47 -9.49 -10.80
CA SER A 316 -5.61 -9.34 -9.34
C SER A 316 -5.88 -7.89 -8.94
N GLY A 317 -5.22 -6.92 -9.58
CA GLY A 317 -5.45 -5.50 -9.39
C GLY A 317 -6.89 -5.07 -9.70
N ILE A 318 -7.47 -5.60 -10.79
CA ILE A 318 -8.89 -5.40 -11.14
C ILE A 318 -9.79 -5.97 -10.04
N ALA A 319 -9.59 -7.23 -9.64
CA ALA A 319 -10.43 -7.88 -8.65
C ALA A 319 -10.42 -7.14 -7.30
N ILE A 320 -9.24 -6.75 -6.81
CA ILE A 320 -9.08 -6.02 -5.55
C ILE A 320 -9.68 -4.61 -5.64
N SER A 321 -9.44 -3.89 -6.74
CA SER A 321 -10.00 -2.53 -6.92
C SER A 321 -11.52 -2.57 -6.98
N TRP A 322 -12.08 -3.58 -7.64
CA TRP A 322 -13.52 -3.79 -7.73
C TRP A 322 -14.13 -4.11 -6.35
N ALA A 323 -13.51 -5.03 -5.59
CA ALA A 323 -13.91 -5.38 -4.23
C ALA A 323 -13.91 -4.16 -3.29
N LEU A 324 -12.86 -3.34 -3.33
CA LEU A 324 -12.76 -2.12 -2.54
C LEU A 324 -13.80 -1.07 -2.95
N CYS A 325 -14.03 -0.89 -4.26
CA CYS A 325 -15.05 0.01 -4.77
C CYS A 325 -16.44 -0.41 -4.29
N TRP A 326 -16.74 -1.71 -4.37
CA TRP A 326 -18.00 -2.28 -3.89
C TRP A 326 -18.22 -1.99 -2.41
N GLN A 327 -17.23 -2.25 -1.57
CA GLN A 327 -17.36 -2.07 -0.13
C GLN A 327 -17.53 -0.60 0.28
N VAL A 328 -16.77 0.31 -0.33
CA VAL A 328 -16.90 1.74 -0.04
C VAL A 328 -18.26 2.28 -0.50
N ASN A 329 -18.74 1.85 -1.67
CA ASN A 329 -20.08 2.22 -2.14
C ASN A 329 -21.16 1.71 -1.19
N GLN A 330 -21.11 0.43 -0.79
CA GLN A 330 -22.10 -0.17 0.12
C GLN A 330 -22.14 0.55 1.47
N GLY A 331 -20.97 0.86 2.05
CA GLY A 331 -20.87 1.66 3.27
C GLY A 331 -21.39 3.10 3.11
N GLY A 332 -21.31 3.67 1.90
CA GLY A 332 -21.91 4.96 1.58
C GLY A 332 -23.44 4.89 1.53
N TYR A 333 -24.00 3.88 0.86
CA TYR A 333 -25.45 3.68 0.76
C TYR A 333 -26.08 3.37 2.12
N SER A 334 -25.44 2.55 2.95
CA SER A 334 -25.96 2.20 4.27
C SER A 334 -25.99 3.39 5.24
N ARG A 335 -25.08 4.36 5.09
CA ARG A 335 -25.06 5.60 5.89
C ARG A 335 -26.10 6.62 5.46
N LEU A 336 -26.60 6.55 4.22
CA LEU A 336 -27.63 7.43 3.70
C LEU A 336 -29.06 6.97 4.03
N ARG A 337 -29.23 5.70 4.38
CA ARG A 337 -30.52 5.08 4.70
C ARG A 337 -30.89 5.27 6.16
#